data_AF-A0A2G9Y1L1-F1
#
_entry.id   AF-A0A2G9Y1L1-F1
#
_cell.length_a   1.000
_cell.length_b   1.000
_cell.length_c   1.000
_cell.angle_alpha   90.00
_cell.angle_beta   90.00
_cell.angle_gamma   90.00
#
_symmetry.space_group_name_H-M   'P 1'
#
loop_
_entity.id
_entity.type
_entity.pdbx_description
1 polymer ?
#
loop_
_entity_poly.entity_id
_entity_poly.type
_entity_poly.pdbx_seq_one_letter_code
_entity_poly.pdbx_strand_id
1 'polypeptide(L)'
;MKKRNELLNKGKELLDKGQYKKALFTLLNALKEHSDWSDIRNYLGLCYNLLGDLDEAEKEFKEAIRLNDSYVEAYLNLALTYNEKGKLEEAAEQFDIASRLEKKMGKSGYGIKDKLIKTYTELGNIYTEIGNFSDAIESYKKADKIAPNYADIKIKIARTYMNAGKFANTILYLRKAIEINKNLEEAHFLLGLAFYKSKRMSDAKREWNEVLKINSKSEKVRPYLNLIK
;
A
#
# COMPACT_ATOMS: atom_id res chain seq x y z
N MET A 1 8.02 38.67 1.65
CA MET A 1 6.81 37.94 1.16
C MET A 1 6.64 37.99 -0.37
N LYS A 2 6.62 39.17 -1.02
CA LYS A 2 6.39 39.27 -2.48
C LYS A 2 7.40 38.49 -3.34
N LYS A 3 8.71 38.65 -3.08
CA LYS A 3 9.79 37.94 -3.80
C LYS A 3 9.76 36.42 -3.62
N ARG A 4 9.43 35.93 -2.41
CA ARG A 4 9.21 34.49 -2.13
C ARG A 4 8.14 33.90 -3.03
N ASN A 5 6.96 34.50 -3.02
CA ASN A 5 5.81 34.01 -3.78
C ASN A 5 6.08 34.06 -5.28
N GLU A 6 6.79 35.07 -5.76
CA GLU A 6 7.16 35.18 -7.17
C GLU A 6 8.10 34.06 -7.63
N LEU A 7 9.19 33.79 -6.88
CA LEU A 7 10.14 32.73 -7.19
C LEU A 7 9.51 31.35 -7.10
N LEU A 8 8.68 31.13 -6.06
CA LEU A 8 7.91 29.91 -5.89
C LEU A 8 6.95 29.69 -7.08
N ASN A 9 6.16 30.69 -7.44
CA ASN A 9 5.20 30.59 -8.54
C ASN A 9 5.89 30.33 -9.87
N LYS A 10 7.02 30.99 -10.13
CA LYS A 10 7.83 30.75 -11.32
C LYS A 10 8.38 29.32 -11.35
N GLY A 11 8.85 28.80 -10.23
CA GLY A 11 9.30 27.41 -10.12
C GLY A 11 8.18 26.42 -10.43
N LYS A 12 6.98 26.63 -9.89
CA LYS A 12 5.78 25.82 -10.19
C LYS A 12 5.41 25.86 -11.67
N GLU A 13 5.35 27.05 -12.26
CA GLU A 13 5.00 27.22 -13.68
C GLU A 13 6.01 26.49 -14.59
N LEU A 14 7.30 26.52 -14.25
CA LEU A 14 8.33 25.80 -14.99
C LEU A 14 8.18 24.28 -14.84
N LEU A 15 7.80 23.78 -13.67
CA LEU A 15 7.48 22.36 -13.45
C LEU A 15 6.29 21.92 -14.30
N ASP A 16 5.20 22.70 -14.30
CA ASP A 16 3.99 22.41 -15.08
C ASP A 16 4.28 22.37 -16.59
N LYS A 17 5.25 23.17 -17.05
CA LYS A 17 5.73 23.19 -18.44
C LYS A 17 6.77 22.11 -18.76
N GLY A 18 7.11 21.22 -17.82
CA GLY A 18 8.13 20.19 -18.02
C GLY A 18 9.57 20.70 -18.03
N GLN A 19 9.81 21.96 -17.65
CA GLN A 19 11.13 22.61 -17.72
C GLN A 19 11.91 22.40 -16.41
N TYR A 20 12.09 21.15 -16.00
CA TYR A 20 12.57 20.78 -14.67
C TYR A 20 13.96 21.35 -14.32
N LYS A 21 14.90 21.35 -15.27
CA LYS A 21 16.23 21.96 -15.04
C LYS A 21 16.16 23.46 -14.78
N LYS A 22 15.26 24.19 -15.47
CA LYS A 22 15.07 25.63 -15.25
C LYS A 22 14.33 25.91 -13.94
N ALA A 23 13.36 25.06 -13.59
CA ALA A 23 12.68 25.11 -12.30
C ALA A 23 13.71 24.92 -11.17
N LEU A 24 14.52 23.86 -11.25
CA LEU A 24 15.61 23.57 -10.31
C LEU A 24 16.55 24.77 -10.14
N PHE A 25 17.07 25.32 -11.24
CA PHE A 25 17.94 26.50 -11.19
C PHE A 25 17.27 27.70 -10.51
N THR A 26 16.01 27.97 -10.84
CA THR A 26 15.24 29.09 -10.27
C THR A 26 15.05 28.91 -8.76
N LEU A 27 14.67 27.70 -8.33
CA LEU A 27 14.40 27.36 -6.93
C LEU A 27 15.69 27.30 -6.09
N LEU A 28 16.81 26.82 -6.65
CA LEU A 28 18.11 26.82 -5.96
C LEU A 28 18.61 28.25 -5.69
N ASN A 29 18.39 29.18 -6.64
CA ASN A 29 18.72 30.58 -6.41
C ASN A 29 17.83 31.21 -5.34
N ALA A 30 16.54 30.86 -5.29
CA ALA A 30 15.64 31.31 -4.23
C ALA A 30 16.12 30.84 -2.84
N LEU A 31 16.61 29.60 -2.78
CA LEU A 31 17.10 29.00 -1.54
C LEU A 31 18.40 29.64 -1.02
N LYS A 32 19.29 30.10 -1.91
CA LYS A 32 20.52 30.83 -1.51
C LYS A 32 20.21 32.11 -0.74
N GLU A 33 19.10 32.77 -1.07
CA GLU A 33 18.67 33.98 -0.36
C GLU A 33 17.98 33.65 0.96
N HIS A 34 17.23 32.54 1.00
CA HIS A 34 16.45 32.13 2.18
C HIS A 34 16.37 30.59 2.28
N SER A 35 17.08 30.02 3.26
CA SER A 35 17.22 28.58 3.42
C SER A 35 16.07 27.89 4.18
N ASP A 36 15.13 28.67 4.72
CA ASP A 36 14.07 28.25 5.65
C ASP A 36 12.70 28.01 4.99
N TRP A 37 12.63 28.04 3.65
CA TRP A 37 11.37 27.91 2.90
C TRP A 37 11.05 26.44 2.57
N SER A 38 10.23 25.80 3.41
CA SER A 38 9.83 24.40 3.26
C SER A 38 9.12 24.08 1.94
N ASP A 39 8.34 25.02 1.40
CA ASP A 39 7.68 24.90 0.09
C ASP A 39 8.68 24.85 -1.06
N ILE A 40 9.69 25.72 -1.06
CA ILE A 40 10.77 25.69 -2.06
C ILE A 40 11.55 24.37 -1.97
N ARG A 41 11.88 23.91 -0.77
CA ARG A 41 12.51 22.59 -0.54
C ARG A 41 11.68 21.46 -1.15
N ASN A 42 10.37 21.45 -0.91
CA ASN A 42 9.47 20.46 -1.51
C ASN A 42 9.47 20.52 -3.05
N TYR A 43 9.45 21.72 -3.66
CA TYR A 43 9.51 21.84 -5.12
C TYR A 43 10.88 21.50 -5.71
N LEU A 44 11.98 21.72 -4.97
CA LEU A 44 13.30 21.22 -5.34
C LEU A 44 13.32 19.70 -5.36
N GLY A 45 12.78 19.05 -4.32
CA GLY A 45 12.63 17.61 -4.26
C GLY A 45 11.85 17.05 -5.45
N LEU A 46 10.74 17.71 -5.82
CA LEU A 46 9.97 17.34 -7.02
C LEU A 46 10.79 17.48 -8.31
N CYS A 47 11.58 18.55 -8.45
CA CYS A 47 12.46 18.72 -9.60
C CYS A 47 13.49 17.59 -9.70
N TYR A 48 14.14 17.24 -8.58
CA TYR A 48 15.12 16.16 -8.54
C TYR A 48 14.49 14.80 -8.86
N ASN A 49 13.32 14.50 -8.28
CA ASN A 49 12.59 13.26 -8.56
C ASN A 49 12.24 13.14 -10.06
N LEU A 50 11.70 14.20 -10.68
CA LEU A 50 11.37 14.23 -12.11
C LEU A 50 12.61 14.18 -13.02
N LEU A 51 13.79 14.53 -12.50
CA LEU A 51 15.07 14.38 -13.18
C LEU A 51 15.73 13.01 -12.93
N GLY A 52 15.12 12.15 -12.10
CA GLY A 52 15.62 10.83 -11.73
C GLY A 52 16.64 10.82 -10.60
N ASP A 53 16.93 11.96 -9.98
CA ASP A 53 17.85 12.07 -8.85
C ASP A 53 17.10 11.83 -7.53
N LEU A 54 16.84 10.56 -7.24
CA LEU A 54 16.02 10.14 -6.09
C LEU A 54 16.71 10.41 -4.74
N ASP A 55 18.05 10.52 -4.71
CA ASP A 55 18.81 10.79 -3.49
C ASP A 55 18.73 12.27 -3.09
N GLU A 56 18.93 13.20 -4.03
CA GLU A 56 18.74 14.61 -3.75
C GLU A 56 17.25 14.94 -3.53
N ALA A 57 16.33 14.24 -4.20
CA ALA A 57 14.90 14.36 -3.93
C ALA A 57 14.56 14.01 -2.47
N GLU A 58 15.03 12.85 -1.99
CA GLU A 58 14.84 12.39 -0.61
C GLU A 58 15.33 13.44 0.40
N LYS A 59 16.54 13.97 0.17
CA LYS A 59 17.16 14.98 1.04
C LYS A 59 16.36 16.28 1.10
N GLU A 60 15.90 16.78 -0.04
CA GLU A 60 15.10 18.01 -0.08
C GLU A 60 13.71 17.84 0.56
N PHE A 61 13.06 16.68 0.39
CA PHE A 61 11.80 16.40 1.10
C PHE A 61 11.99 16.26 2.61
N LYS A 62 13.06 15.60 3.06
CA LYS A 62 13.42 15.54 4.49
C LYS A 62 13.66 16.93 5.08
N GLU A 63 14.33 17.80 4.34
CA GLU A 63 14.56 19.18 4.79
C GLU A 63 13.26 20.00 4.80
N ALA A 64 12.36 19.80 3.83
CA ALA A 64 11.03 20.41 3.85
C ALA A 64 10.23 20.00 5.11
N ILE A 65 10.29 18.72 5.48
CA ILE A 65 9.66 18.17 6.70
C ILE A 65 10.32 18.73 7.96
N ARG A 66 11.66 18.84 7.98
CA ARG A 66 12.39 19.41 9.13
C ARG A 66 11.98 20.86 9.41
N LEU A 67 11.74 21.64 8.35
CA LEU A 67 11.30 23.02 8.44
C LEU A 67 9.79 23.15 8.76
N ASN A 68 8.98 22.18 8.31
CA ASN A 68 7.54 22.13 8.58
C ASN A 68 7.08 20.68 8.76
N ASP A 69 7.00 20.25 10.02
CA ASP A 69 6.65 18.88 10.42
C ASP A 69 5.20 18.47 10.11
N SER A 70 4.38 19.45 9.70
CA SER A 70 2.96 19.29 9.38
C SER A 70 2.70 19.39 7.88
N TYR A 71 3.77 19.36 7.05
CA TYR A 71 3.67 19.49 5.60
C TYR A 71 3.29 18.17 4.91
N VAL A 72 1.98 17.92 4.78
CA VAL A 72 1.41 16.69 4.21
C VAL A 72 2.03 16.32 2.85
N GLU A 73 2.15 17.28 1.92
CA GLU A 73 2.69 17.02 0.58
C GLU A 73 4.15 16.58 0.61
N ALA A 74 4.97 17.09 1.53
CA ALA A 74 6.37 16.69 1.64
C ALA A 74 6.51 15.24 2.11
N TYR A 75 5.70 14.81 3.10
CA TYR A 75 5.62 13.40 3.49
C TYR A 75 5.13 12.50 2.35
N LEU A 76 4.11 12.96 1.60
CA LEU A 76 3.58 12.21 0.47
C LEU A 76 4.64 12.01 -0.62
N ASN A 77 5.39 13.07 -0.96
CA ASN A 77 6.42 13.01 -1.99
C ASN A 77 7.63 12.18 -1.53
N LEU A 78 8.00 12.25 -0.24
CA LEU A 78 9.02 11.40 0.34
C LEU A 78 8.60 9.91 0.29
N ALA A 79 7.34 9.61 0.60
CA ALA A 79 6.80 8.25 0.51
C ALA A 79 6.85 7.70 -0.93
N LEU A 80 6.48 8.52 -1.91
CA LEU A 80 6.56 8.15 -3.32
C LEU A 80 8.01 7.92 -3.77
N THR A 81 8.93 8.78 -3.33
CA THR A 81 10.37 8.64 -3.59
C THR A 81 10.91 7.34 -2.99
N TYR A 82 10.52 6.98 -1.76
CA TYR A 82 10.89 5.70 -1.16
C TYR A 82 10.32 4.49 -1.91
N ASN A 83 9.07 4.56 -2.38
CA ASN A 83 8.50 3.52 -3.23
C ASN A 83 9.29 3.33 -4.53
N GLU A 84 9.69 4.41 -5.20
CA GLU A 84 10.52 4.33 -6.42
C GLU A 84 11.91 3.74 -6.14
N LYS A 85 12.44 3.95 -4.93
CA LYS A 85 13.69 3.34 -4.46
C LYS A 85 13.52 1.89 -3.96
N GLY A 86 12.30 1.34 -3.94
CA GLY A 86 12.00 0.01 -3.39
C GLY A 86 12.02 -0.07 -1.85
N LYS A 87 12.09 1.07 -1.17
CA LYS A 87 12.09 1.20 0.30
C LYS A 87 10.66 1.24 0.84
N LEU A 88 9.95 0.11 0.73
CA LEU A 88 8.50 0.06 0.94
C LEU A 88 8.09 0.28 2.40
N GLU A 89 8.89 -0.16 3.37
CA GLU A 89 8.67 0.06 4.79
C GLU A 89 8.73 1.55 5.13
N GLU A 90 9.79 2.24 4.68
CA GLU A 90 9.92 3.67 4.86
C GLU A 90 8.82 4.43 4.12
N ALA A 91 8.43 3.99 2.92
CA ALA A 91 7.30 4.57 2.19
C ALA A 91 5.98 4.45 2.97
N ALA A 92 5.68 3.28 3.52
CA ALA A 92 4.48 3.05 4.31
C ALA A 92 4.43 3.95 5.56
N GLU A 93 5.56 4.11 6.26
CA GLU A 93 5.67 5.00 7.41
C GLU A 93 5.34 6.46 7.03
N GLN A 94 5.91 6.96 5.95
CA GLN A 94 5.69 8.34 5.51
C GLN A 94 4.24 8.56 5.03
N PHE A 95 3.63 7.59 4.34
CA PHE A 95 2.21 7.66 4.00
C PHE A 95 1.31 7.65 5.25
N ASP A 96 1.63 6.88 6.28
CA ASP A 96 0.87 6.83 7.53
C ASP A 96 0.94 8.16 8.29
N ILE A 97 2.11 8.82 8.29
CA ILE A 97 2.26 10.17 8.83
C ILE A 97 1.40 11.15 8.03
N ALA A 98 1.51 11.14 6.70
CA ALA A 98 0.72 12.01 5.83
C ALA A 98 -0.79 11.82 6.03
N SER A 99 -1.25 10.58 6.18
CA SER A 99 -2.67 10.27 6.44
C SER A 99 -3.15 10.78 7.79
N ARG A 100 -2.33 10.67 8.85
CA ARG A 100 -2.66 11.22 10.18
C ARG A 100 -2.75 12.74 10.16
N LEU A 101 -1.84 13.40 9.46
CA LEU A 101 -1.85 14.86 9.30
C LEU A 101 -3.07 15.33 8.50
N GLU A 102 -3.36 14.70 7.36
CA GLU A 102 -4.54 14.98 6.54
C GLU A 102 -5.83 14.88 7.39
N LYS A 103 -5.97 13.80 8.18
CA LYS A 103 -7.10 13.61 9.10
C LYS A 103 -7.18 14.71 10.16
N LYS A 104 -6.05 15.07 10.78
CA LYS A 104 -5.98 16.13 11.81
C LYS A 104 -6.42 17.49 11.24
N MET A 105 -6.12 17.75 9.98
CA MET A 105 -6.48 18.99 9.28
C MET A 105 -7.92 19.00 8.75
N GLY A 106 -8.67 17.88 8.84
CA GLY A 106 -10.00 17.75 8.26
C GLY A 106 -10.01 17.86 6.72
N LYS A 107 -8.86 17.66 6.08
CA LYS A 107 -8.73 17.65 4.62
C LYS A 107 -8.88 16.23 4.10
N SER A 108 -9.32 16.09 2.86
CA SER A 108 -9.33 14.83 2.13
C SER A 108 -9.10 15.15 0.66
N GLY A 109 -8.08 14.59 0.03
CA GLY A 109 -7.84 14.83 -1.39
C GLY A 109 -6.60 14.21 -2.01
N TYR A 110 -5.66 13.69 -1.21
CA TYR A 110 -4.38 13.22 -1.75
C TYR A 110 -4.36 11.73 -2.17
N GLY A 111 -5.49 11.03 -2.02
CA GLY A 111 -5.59 9.60 -2.32
C GLY A 111 -4.66 8.73 -1.46
N ILE A 112 -4.34 9.16 -0.23
CA ILE A 112 -3.32 8.51 0.62
C ILE A 112 -3.77 7.09 1.01
N LYS A 113 -5.06 6.89 1.24
CA LYS A 113 -5.62 5.58 1.61
C LYS A 113 -5.32 4.51 0.57
N ASP A 114 -5.53 4.81 -0.71
CA ASP A 114 -5.29 3.86 -1.80
C ASP A 114 -3.81 3.53 -1.93
N LYS A 115 -2.94 4.54 -1.78
CA LYS A 115 -1.48 4.36 -1.76
C LYS A 115 -1.03 3.49 -0.58
N LEU A 116 -1.60 3.69 0.61
CA LEU A 116 -1.33 2.86 1.79
C LEU A 116 -1.78 1.41 1.60
N ILE A 117 -3.01 1.19 1.10
CA ILE A 117 -3.53 -0.15 0.83
C ILE A 117 -2.60 -0.89 -0.13
N LYS A 118 -2.19 -0.24 -1.23
CA LYS A 118 -1.27 -0.83 -2.20
C LYS A 118 0.09 -1.15 -1.56
N THR A 119 0.68 -0.18 -0.85
CA THR A 119 2.02 -0.33 -0.25
C THR A 119 2.04 -1.46 0.80
N TYR A 120 1.05 -1.50 1.69
CA TYR A 120 0.94 -2.56 2.70
C TYR A 120 0.63 -3.94 2.10
N THR A 121 -0.13 -3.99 1.00
CA THR A 121 -0.36 -5.25 0.28
C THR A 121 0.93 -5.75 -0.39
N GLU A 122 1.72 -4.84 -0.94
CA GLU A 122 3.01 -5.18 -1.58
C GLU A 122 4.04 -5.69 -0.56
N LEU A 123 4.18 -5.00 0.58
CA LEU A 123 4.96 -5.49 1.73
C LEU A 123 4.52 -6.89 2.15
N GLY A 124 3.20 -7.09 2.27
CA GLY A 124 2.64 -8.41 2.58
C GLY A 124 3.03 -9.49 1.57
N ASN A 125 3.04 -9.16 0.27
CA ASN A 125 3.44 -10.08 -0.79
C ASN A 125 4.92 -10.47 -0.62
N ILE A 126 5.81 -9.48 -0.49
CA ILE A 126 7.26 -9.68 -0.36
C ILE A 126 7.58 -10.52 0.86
N TYR A 127 7.01 -10.18 2.03
CA TYR A 127 7.21 -10.97 3.24
C TYR A 127 6.69 -12.41 3.10
N THR A 128 5.62 -12.62 2.34
CA THR A 128 5.11 -13.97 2.04
C THR A 128 6.11 -14.76 1.18
N GLU A 129 6.69 -14.14 0.16
CA GLU A 129 7.64 -14.76 -0.76
C GLU A 129 8.91 -15.20 -0.06
N ILE A 130 9.43 -14.40 0.88
CA ILE A 130 10.62 -14.75 1.67
C ILE A 130 10.31 -15.66 2.87
N GLY A 131 9.05 -16.11 3.02
CA GLY A 131 8.61 -17.00 4.09
C GLY A 131 8.44 -16.34 5.47
N ASN A 132 8.57 -15.01 5.56
CA ASN A 132 8.31 -14.27 6.78
C ASN A 132 6.80 -14.02 6.97
N PHE A 133 6.07 -15.07 7.34
CA PHE A 133 4.62 -15.02 7.43
C PHE A 133 4.10 -14.06 8.52
N SER A 134 4.88 -13.78 9.56
CA SER A 134 4.46 -12.88 10.64
C SER A 134 4.28 -11.45 10.11
N ASP A 135 5.33 -10.92 9.48
CA ASP A 135 5.35 -9.55 8.97
C ASP A 135 4.44 -9.39 7.75
N ALA A 136 4.28 -10.47 6.96
CA ALA A 136 3.29 -10.52 5.90
C ALA A 136 1.86 -10.33 6.44
N ILE A 137 1.48 -11.08 7.48
CA ILE A 137 0.15 -10.98 8.09
C ILE A 137 -0.06 -9.61 8.70
N GLU A 138 0.95 -9.04 9.37
CA GLU A 138 0.84 -7.69 9.91
C GLU A 138 0.61 -6.65 8.82
N SER A 139 1.38 -6.71 7.73
CA SER A 139 1.27 -5.80 6.60
C SER A 139 -0.11 -5.87 5.96
N TYR A 140 -0.60 -7.08 5.64
CA TYR A 140 -1.95 -7.22 5.09
C TYR A 140 -3.04 -6.77 6.07
N LYS A 141 -2.88 -6.97 7.39
CA LYS A 141 -3.84 -6.47 8.39
C LYS A 141 -3.87 -4.94 8.45
N LYS A 142 -2.74 -4.27 8.24
CA LYS A 142 -2.72 -2.80 8.10
C LYS A 142 -3.53 -2.37 6.87
N ALA A 143 -3.41 -3.07 5.73
CA ALA A 143 -4.27 -2.83 4.56
C ALA A 143 -5.76 -3.12 4.85
N ASP A 144 -6.09 -4.24 5.49
CA ASP A 144 -7.46 -4.65 5.86
C ASP A 144 -8.14 -3.64 6.80
N LYS A 145 -7.37 -3.02 7.70
CA LYS A 145 -7.87 -1.96 8.60
C LYS A 145 -8.32 -0.72 7.83
N ILE A 146 -7.67 -0.41 6.71
CA ILE A 146 -8.00 0.73 5.85
C ILE A 146 -9.16 0.37 4.91
N ALA A 147 -9.16 -0.87 4.38
CA ALA A 147 -10.13 -1.37 3.42
C ALA A 147 -10.85 -2.65 3.92
N PRO A 148 -11.71 -2.56 4.95
CA PRO A 148 -12.33 -3.73 5.58
C PRO A 148 -13.32 -4.47 4.69
N ASN A 149 -13.73 -3.90 3.55
CA ASN A 149 -14.68 -4.52 2.61
C ASN A 149 -13.97 -5.13 1.38
N TYR A 150 -12.65 -5.25 1.40
CA TYR A 150 -11.87 -5.86 0.33
C TYR A 150 -11.64 -7.34 0.64
N ALA A 151 -12.25 -8.21 -0.17
CA ALA A 151 -12.21 -9.65 0.05
C ALA A 151 -10.87 -10.28 -0.38
N ASP A 152 -10.22 -9.69 -1.38
CA ASP A 152 -8.89 -10.09 -1.87
C ASP A 152 -7.82 -9.96 -0.79
N ILE A 153 -7.84 -8.87 0.00
CA ILE A 153 -6.92 -8.69 1.14
C ILE A 153 -7.13 -9.80 2.18
N LYS A 154 -8.38 -10.17 2.47
CA LYS A 154 -8.69 -11.26 3.40
C LYS A 154 -8.23 -12.62 2.89
N ILE A 155 -8.37 -12.87 1.58
CA ILE A 155 -7.84 -14.07 0.94
C ILE A 155 -6.31 -14.11 1.07
N LYS A 156 -5.61 -13.00 0.85
CA LYS A 156 -4.15 -12.90 1.05
C LYS A 156 -3.75 -13.20 2.50
N ILE A 157 -4.45 -12.63 3.48
CA ILE A 157 -4.23 -12.95 4.91
C ILE A 157 -4.47 -14.44 5.17
N ALA A 158 -5.57 -15.01 4.67
CA ALA A 158 -5.92 -16.40 4.87
C ALA A 158 -4.90 -17.37 4.26
N ARG A 159 -4.43 -17.08 3.03
CA ARG A 159 -3.36 -17.83 2.35
C ARG A 159 -2.07 -17.80 3.16
N THR A 160 -1.72 -16.65 3.70
CA THR A 160 -0.51 -16.50 4.52
C THR A 160 -0.62 -17.30 5.82
N TYR A 161 -1.78 -17.26 6.49
CA TYR A 161 -2.04 -18.16 7.63
C TYR A 161 -1.99 -19.64 7.25
N MET A 162 -2.46 -19.99 6.05
CA MET A 162 -2.45 -21.37 5.56
C MET A 162 -1.01 -21.87 5.35
N ASN A 163 -0.16 -21.04 4.76
CA ASN A 163 1.27 -21.31 4.60
C ASN A 163 1.98 -21.42 5.96
N ALA A 164 1.56 -20.64 6.95
CA ALA A 164 2.03 -20.74 8.33
C ALA A 164 1.41 -21.91 9.13
N GLY A 165 0.57 -22.76 8.52
CA GLY A 165 -0.11 -23.88 9.17
C GLY A 165 -1.19 -23.49 10.19
N LYS A 166 -1.58 -22.21 10.26
CA LYS A 166 -2.55 -21.67 11.23
C LYS A 166 -3.98 -21.76 10.70
N PHE A 167 -4.47 -23.00 10.51
CA PHE A 167 -5.75 -23.27 9.82
C PHE A 167 -6.99 -22.62 10.46
N ALA A 168 -7.02 -22.46 11.79
CA ALA A 168 -8.13 -21.77 12.45
C ALA A 168 -8.28 -20.31 11.97
N ASN A 169 -7.16 -19.60 11.82
CA ASN A 169 -7.14 -18.23 11.31
C ASN A 169 -7.42 -18.18 9.80
N THR A 170 -6.94 -19.17 9.03
CA THR A 170 -7.31 -19.32 7.61
C THR A 170 -8.83 -19.42 7.46
N ILE A 171 -9.48 -20.30 8.21
CA ILE A 171 -10.94 -20.47 8.21
C ILE A 171 -11.64 -19.15 8.55
N LEU A 172 -11.20 -18.46 9.60
CA LEU A 172 -11.77 -17.18 10.02
C LEU A 172 -11.73 -16.14 8.91
N TYR A 173 -10.58 -15.91 8.28
CA TYR A 173 -10.44 -14.88 7.26
C TYR A 173 -11.14 -15.22 5.93
N LEU A 174 -11.21 -16.51 5.55
CA LEU A 174 -11.97 -16.93 4.39
C LEU A 174 -13.48 -16.76 4.58
N ARG A 175 -14.00 -17.03 5.78
CA ARG A 175 -15.41 -16.73 6.10
C ARG A 175 -15.71 -15.24 5.97
N LYS A 176 -14.84 -14.37 6.50
CA LYS A 176 -14.97 -12.92 6.32
C LYS A 176 -14.92 -12.49 4.84
N ALA A 177 -14.12 -13.16 4.00
CA ALA A 177 -14.10 -12.88 2.56
C ALA A 177 -15.42 -13.30 1.88
N ILE A 178 -15.97 -14.46 2.24
CA ILE A 178 -17.23 -15.00 1.74
C ILE A 178 -18.44 -14.14 2.20
N GLU A 179 -18.38 -13.58 3.41
CA GLU A 179 -19.38 -12.62 3.91
C GLU A 179 -19.46 -11.37 3.02
N ILE A 180 -18.34 -10.91 2.47
CA ILE A 180 -18.30 -9.79 1.51
C ILE A 180 -18.82 -10.22 0.15
N ASN A 181 -18.35 -11.36 -0.36
CA ASN A 181 -18.80 -11.91 -1.62
C ASN A 181 -18.90 -13.44 -1.56
N LYS A 182 -20.14 -13.93 -1.54
CA LYS A 182 -20.47 -15.35 -1.44
C LYS A 182 -20.07 -16.19 -2.67
N ASN A 183 -19.77 -15.57 -3.80
CA ASN A 183 -19.44 -16.26 -5.05
C ASN A 183 -17.92 -16.33 -5.30
N LEU A 184 -17.09 -16.14 -4.26
CA LEU A 184 -15.63 -16.24 -4.38
C LEU A 184 -15.19 -17.71 -4.45
N GLU A 185 -15.07 -18.22 -5.68
CA GLU A 185 -14.64 -19.60 -5.96
C GLU A 185 -13.31 -19.96 -5.28
N GLU A 186 -12.38 -19.01 -5.22
CA GLU A 186 -11.10 -19.18 -4.54
C GLU A 186 -11.26 -19.31 -3.01
N ALA A 187 -12.14 -18.51 -2.40
CA ALA A 187 -12.32 -18.51 -0.95
C ALA A 187 -12.94 -19.84 -0.47
N HIS A 188 -13.97 -20.34 -1.16
CA HIS A 188 -14.55 -21.66 -0.86
C HIS A 188 -13.55 -22.80 -1.07
N PHE A 189 -12.74 -22.74 -2.13
CA PHE A 189 -11.72 -23.74 -2.38
C PHE A 189 -10.68 -23.81 -1.25
N LEU A 190 -10.12 -22.66 -0.87
CA LEU A 190 -9.16 -22.56 0.23
C LEU A 190 -9.78 -22.95 1.57
N LEU A 191 -11.07 -22.67 1.78
CA LEU A 191 -11.76 -23.00 3.01
C LEU A 191 -11.95 -24.51 3.13
N GLY A 192 -12.28 -25.18 2.02
CA GLY A 192 -12.29 -26.63 1.93
C GLY A 192 -10.92 -27.26 2.20
N LEU A 193 -9.83 -26.68 1.66
CA LEU A 193 -8.47 -27.13 1.98
C LEU A 193 -8.14 -26.98 3.47
N ALA A 194 -8.49 -25.84 4.08
CA ALA A 194 -8.25 -25.60 5.50
C ALA A 194 -9.02 -26.59 6.39
N PHE A 195 -10.28 -26.89 6.05
CA PHE A 195 -11.07 -27.92 6.74
C PHE A 195 -10.49 -29.32 6.57
N TYR A 196 -10.08 -29.68 5.35
CA TYR A 196 -9.45 -30.98 5.06
C TYR A 196 -8.18 -31.18 5.89
N LYS A 197 -7.29 -30.18 5.90
CA LYS A 197 -6.06 -30.19 6.72
C LYS A 197 -6.35 -30.23 8.22
N SER A 198 -7.50 -29.69 8.64
CA SER A 198 -7.99 -29.76 10.02
C SER A 198 -8.80 -31.04 10.32
N LYS A 199 -8.77 -32.05 9.43
CA LYS A 199 -9.52 -33.32 9.53
C LYS A 199 -11.06 -33.17 9.59
N ARG A 200 -11.59 -32.02 9.19
CA ARG A 200 -13.04 -31.72 9.13
C ARG A 200 -13.58 -32.05 7.74
N MET A 201 -13.69 -33.34 7.45
CA MET A 201 -13.98 -33.84 6.08
C MET A 201 -15.36 -33.43 5.56
N SER A 202 -16.38 -33.44 6.40
CA SER A 202 -17.74 -33.04 6.03
C SER A 202 -17.82 -31.56 5.64
N ASP A 203 -17.17 -30.69 6.41
CA ASP A 203 -17.07 -29.28 6.08
C ASP A 203 -16.28 -29.05 4.80
N ALA A 204 -15.16 -29.75 4.61
CA ALA A 204 -14.37 -29.65 3.39
C ALA A 204 -15.19 -29.99 2.13
N LYS A 205 -15.92 -31.12 2.18
CA LYS A 205 -16.81 -31.56 1.10
C LYS A 205 -17.91 -30.53 0.81
N ARG A 206 -18.49 -29.92 1.84
CA ARG A 206 -19.49 -28.84 1.68
C ARG A 206 -18.92 -27.66 0.90
N GLU A 207 -17.76 -27.15 1.28
CA GLU A 207 -17.17 -25.98 0.61
C GLU A 207 -16.74 -26.26 -0.84
N TRP A 208 -16.24 -27.47 -1.13
CA TRP A 208 -15.94 -27.84 -2.52
C TRP A 208 -17.18 -28.07 -3.37
N ASN A 209 -18.30 -28.47 -2.77
CA ASN A 209 -19.58 -28.47 -3.48
C ASN A 209 -20.05 -27.04 -3.78
N GLU A 210 -19.81 -26.06 -2.91
CA GLU A 210 -20.07 -24.63 -3.22
C GLU A 210 -19.22 -24.16 -4.40
N VAL A 211 -17.95 -24.57 -4.50
CA VAL A 211 -17.11 -24.30 -5.68
C VAL A 211 -17.77 -24.84 -6.96
N LEU A 212 -18.33 -26.06 -6.94
CA LEU A 212 -19.04 -26.62 -8.10
C LEU A 212 -20.39 -25.95 -8.39
N LYS A 213 -21.05 -25.38 -7.39
CA LYS A 213 -22.25 -24.55 -7.62
C LYS A 213 -21.90 -23.24 -8.31
N ILE A 214 -20.80 -22.59 -7.90
CA ILE A 214 -20.29 -21.36 -8.51
C ILE A 214 -19.77 -21.65 -9.93
N ASN A 215 -19.01 -22.73 -10.09
CA ASN A 215 -18.39 -23.13 -11.34
C ASN A 215 -18.43 -24.65 -11.49
N SER A 216 -19.46 -25.14 -12.19
CA SER A 216 -19.72 -26.57 -12.38
C SER A 216 -18.64 -27.33 -13.15
N LYS A 217 -17.77 -26.61 -13.86
CA LYS A 217 -16.63 -27.18 -14.61
C LYS A 217 -15.31 -27.09 -13.85
N SER A 218 -15.31 -26.61 -12.60
CA SER A 218 -14.08 -26.44 -11.82
C SER A 218 -13.41 -27.80 -11.54
N GLU A 219 -12.27 -28.06 -12.19
CA GLU A 219 -11.56 -29.33 -12.05
C GLU A 219 -10.74 -29.40 -10.76
N LYS A 220 -10.42 -28.24 -10.17
CA LYS A 220 -9.51 -28.12 -9.02
C LYS A 220 -10.01 -28.83 -7.75
N VAL A 221 -11.31 -29.07 -7.62
CA VAL A 221 -11.93 -29.74 -6.46
C VAL A 221 -12.13 -31.24 -6.66
N ARG A 222 -12.11 -31.74 -7.90
CA ARG A 222 -12.37 -33.16 -8.20
C ARG A 222 -11.41 -34.13 -7.51
N PRO A 223 -10.07 -33.89 -7.50
CA PRO A 223 -9.14 -34.78 -6.80
C PRO A 223 -9.47 -34.90 -5.32
N TYR A 224 -9.88 -33.79 -4.69
CA TYR A 224 -10.16 -33.76 -3.27
C TYR A 224 -11.50 -34.40 -2.89
N LEU A 225 -12.54 -34.23 -3.72
CA LEU A 225 -13.83 -34.88 -3.51
C LEU A 225 -13.71 -36.41 -3.61
N ASN A 226 -12.84 -36.93 -4.49
CA ASN A 226 -12.58 -38.36 -4.60
C ASN A 226 -11.85 -38.95 -3.38
N LEU A 227 -11.06 -38.13 -2.68
CA LEU A 227 -10.35 -38.53 -1.45
C LEU A 227 -11.26 -38.57 -0.23
N ILE A 228 -12.36 -37.81 -0.23
CA ILE A 228 -13.36 -37.79 0.84
C ILE A 228 -14.56 -38.65 0.42
N LYS A 229 -14.44 -39.97 0.63
CA LYS A 229 -15.55 -40.90 0.51
C LYS A 229 -16.53 -40.72 1.67
#